data_AF-A0A0D6QJU0-F1
#
_entry.id   AF-A0A0D6QJU0-F1
#
_cell.length_a   1.000
_cell.length_b   1.000
_cell.length_c   1.000
_cell.angle_alpha   90.00
_cell.angle_beta   90.00
_cell.angle_gamma   90.00
#
_symmetry.space_group_name_H-M   'P 1'
#
loop_
_entity.id
_entity.type
_entity.pdbx_description
1 polymer ?
#
loop_
_entity_poly.entity_id
_entity_poly.type
_entity_poly.pdbx_seq_one_letter_code
_entity_poly.pdbx_strand_id
1 'polypeptide(L)'
;MTRRRALPFRLLALGTALALLVPPAAASARRGDPRPELYPAVVQRVAGMVSDPGARRAAEAHGLNLVNVTWEDTGRWQGSSLGPNISDVTLEVVSEDGDARKLALMPVLRFPNFADRTADVPLDRIWLRVGNAREGGRERVITLRELLADPARWLSSPRDGAIRGGSLLAPRDTHALVSAQAAFLPVPRQGRATFHPVIFNYQSTAGDPAVLTILVTRQGTSLTVVDNARDTVSGGASWGQRLFFNAGGERAPLTAERLSDVRGRGTTMNGEDAAQLGDDANVLMLVQVPLRRREPPRRAQVYEQAPMAAAPAPQAKSMGAPAQDLETAVLGHGALDGPYTELAGLAVERDPRFPVRVTVQFYQATASGRIGDAEVARLAAQIRRVYEKGDYVGSLVVPGPGDARRPTAWTPAPPPPRCGGWEQDFPGLAERCRRYGTPRPAIGIR
;
A
#
# COMPACT_ATOMS: atom_id res chain seq x y z
N MET A 1 53.24 -55.03 -15.52
CA MET A 1 54.31 -55.71 -14.76
C MET A 1 55.12 -54.64 -14.02
N THR A 2 54.72 -54.25 -12.81
CA THR A 2 55.26 -54.69 -11.50
C THR A 2 56.74 -54.35 -11.23
N ARG A 3 56.97 -53.37 -10.33
CA ARG A 3 57.82 -53.39 -9.09
C ARG A 3 58.30 -51.95 -8.78
N ARG A 4 57.78 -51.24 -7.78
CA ARG A 4 57.98 -51.24 -6.30
C ARG A 4 59.43 -50.94 -5.82
N ARG A 5 59.47 -49.97 -4.86
CA ARG A 5 60.49 -49.65 -3.81
C ARG A 5 61.61 -48.67 -4.24
N ALA A 6 62.10 -47.73 -3.43
CA ALA A 6 61.90 -47.34 -2.04
C ALA A 6 62.34 -45.86 -1.82
N LEU A 7 61.83 -45.23 -0.75
CA LEU A 7 62.37 -43.98 -0.17
C LEU A 7 63.72 -44.21 0.52
N PRO A 8 64.51 -43.14 0.76
CA PRO A 8 64.72 -42.78 2.15
C PRO A 8 64.63 -41.27 2.47
N PHE A 9 64.30 -41.05 3.74
CA PHE A 9 64.20 -39.83 4.53
C PHE A 9 65.42 -38.88 4.44
N ARG A 10 65.16 -37.56 4.47
CA ARG A 10 66.11 -36.54 4.95
C ARG A 10 65.54 -35.81 6.16
N LEU A 11 66.44 -35.57 7.12
CA LEU A 11 66.21 -35.10 8.47
C LEU A 11 65.61 -33.69 8.58
N LEU A 12 64.77 -33.55 9.63
CA LEU A 12 64.36 -32.32 10.29
C LEU A 12 65.57 -31.50 10.78
N ALA A 13 65.53 -30.19 10.58
CA ALA A 13 66.20 -29.21 11.41
C ALA A 13 65.13 -28.30 12.04
N LEU A 14 65.01 -28.38 13.38
CA LEU A 14 64.18 -27.51 14.20
C LEU A 14 64.85 -26.13 14.30
N GLY A 15 64.19 -25.10 13.77
CA GLY A 15 64.55 -23.69 14.00
C GLY A 15 63.46 -22.99 14.80
N THR A 16 63.75 -22.67 16.05
CA THR A 16 62.94 -21.86 16.96
C THR A 16 63.00 -20.39 16.55
N ALA A 17 61.88 -19.85 16.04
CA ALA A 17 61.68 -18.41 15.87
C ALA A 17 60.55 -17.94 16.80
N LEU A 18 60.93 -17.15 17.81
CA LEU A 18 60.07 -16.52 18.79
C LEU A 18 59.28 -15.39 18.10
N ALA A 19 58.01 -15.61 17.75
CA ALA A 19 57.13 -14.57 17.24
C ALA A 19 56.59 -13.72 18.39
N LEU A 20 56.99 -12.44 18.45
CA LEU A 20 56.38 -11.43 19.29
C LEU A 20 54.91 -11.23 18.86
N LEU A 21 53.97 -11.67 19.71
CA LEU A 21 52.56 -11.31 19.56
C LEU A 21 52.39 -9.81 19.86
N VAL A 22 52.23 -9.02 18.80
CA VAL A 22 51.59 -7.70 18.91
C VAL A 22 50.08 -7.95 18.94
N PRO A 23 49.35 -7.61 20.01
CA PRO A 23 47.90 -7.74 20.01
C PRO A 23 47.33 -6.80 18.93
N PRO A 24 46.26 -7.21 18.21
CA PRO A 24 45.62 -6.32 17.26
C PRO A 24 45.10 -5.12 18.04
N ALA A 25 45.46 -3.92 17.59
CA ALA A 25 44.93 -2.68 18.12
C ALA A 25 43.41 -2.74 17.98
N ALA A 26 42.71 -2.92 19.11
CA ALA A 26 41.28 -2.74 19.18
C ALA A 26 40.99 -1.32 18.68
N ALA A 27 40.36 -1.22 17.51
CA ALA A 27 39.87 0.04 16.98
C ALA A 27 38.90 0.62 18.01
N SER A 28 39.39 1.57 18.80
CA SER A 28 38.59 2.37 19.71
C SER A 28 37.55 3.10 18.85
N ALA A 29 36.29 2.63 18.92
CA ALA A 29 35.16 3.33 18.33
C ALA A 29 35.20 4.78 18.85
N ARG A 30 35.33 5.74 17.93
CA ARG A 30 35.38 7.17 18.26
C ARG A 30 34.14 7.48 19.11
N ARG A 31 34.36 7.98 20.33
CA ARG A 31 33.30 8.58 21.16
C ARG A 31 32.67 9.72 20.36
N GLY A 32 31.54 9.46 19.70
CA GLY A 32 30.87 10.44 18.85
C GLY A 32 30.03 9.84 17.73
N ASP A 33 30.27 8.60 17.30
CA ASP A 33 29.36 7.97 16.34
C ASP A 33 28.01 7.67 17.02
N PRO A 34 26.89 8.19 16.50
CA PRO A 34 25.58 7.80 16.99
C PRO A 34 25.47 6.29 16.90
N ARG A 35 25.05 5.63 17.99
CA ARG A 35 24.71 4.20 17.92
C ARG A 35 23.69 4.01 16.78
N PRO A 36 23.79 2.91 16.00
CA PRO A 36 22.80 2.62 14.98
C PRO A 36 21.42 2.66 15.62
N GLU A 37 20.57 3.54 15.11
CA GLU A 37 19.26 3.74 15.69
C GLU A 37 18.41 2.49 15.47
N LEU A 38 17.77 2.00 16.53
CA LEU A 38 16.96 0.79 16.45
C LEU A 38 15.76 1.04 15.53
N TYR A 39 15.61 0.21 14.50
CA TYR A 39 14.53 0.32 13.50
C TYR A 39 13.12 0.49 14.11
N PRO A 40 12.73 -0.22 15.19
CA PRO A 40 11.44 0.01 15.83
C PRO A 40 11.21 1.45 16.29
N ALA A 41 12.24 2.16 16.76
CA ALA A 41 12.12 3.55 17.17
C ALA A 41 11.85 4.48 15.98
N VAL A 42 12.47 4.19 14.83
CA VAL A 42 12.22 4.90 13.56
C VAL A 42 10.77 4.72 13.14
N VAL A 43 10.28 3.48 13.15
CA VAL A 43 8.89 3.13 12.80
C VAL A 43 7.89 3.89 13.67
N GLN A 44 8.10 3.92 14.99
CA GLN A 44 7.19 4.61 15.92
C GLN A 44 7.18 6.13 15.70
N ARG A 45 8.32 6.74 15.41
CA ARG A 45 8.37 8.18 15.11
C ARG A 45 7.63 8.53 13.82
N VAL A 46 7.83 7.76 12.76
CA VAL A 46 7.16 7.99 11.48
C VAL A 46 5.65 7.76 11.61
N ALA A 47 5.23 6.70 12.30
CA ALA A 47 3.82 6.47 12.62
C ALA A 47 3.21 7.61 13.45
N GLY A 48 3.99 8.18 14.38
CA GLY A 48 3.57 9.30 15.23
C GLY A 48 3.30 10.62 14.49
N MET A 49 3.71 10.75 13.22
CA MET A 49 3.56 11.98 12.42
C MET A 49 2.10 12.45 12.33
N VAL A 50 1.13 11.53 12.29
CA VAL A 50 -0.32 11.87 12.24
C VAL A 50 -0.81 12.61 13.49
N SER A 51 -0.09 12.49 14.60
CA SER A 51 -0.40 13.16 15.87
C SER A 51 0.49 14.39 16.13
N ASP A 52 1.47 14.67 15.27
CA ASP A 52 2.37 15.81 15.44
C ASP A 52 1.66 17.14 15.09
N PRO A 53 1.53 18.09 16.03
CA PRO A 53 0.80 19.33 15.77
C PRO A 53 1.46 20.20 14.69
N GLY A 54 2.78 20.14 14.54
CA GLY A 54 3.50 20.90 13.52
C GLY A 54 3.24 20.36 12.12
N ALA A 55 3.37 19.04 11.95
CA ALA A 55 3.10 18.34 10.71
C ALA A 55 1.64 18.50 10.26
N ARG A 56 0.69 18.43 11.21
CA ARG A 56 -0.74 18.68 10.93
C ARG A 56 -1.00 20.10 10.47
N ARG A 57 -0.47 21.11 11.17
CA ARG A 57 -0.62 22.51 10.75
C ARG A 57 -0.01 22.76 9.38
N ALA A 58 1.16 22.16 9.09
CA ALA A 58 1.77 22.25 7.78
C ALA A 58 0.88 21.62 6.70
N ALA A 59 0.34 20.43 6.92
CA ALA A 59 -0.60 19.79 5.99
C ALA A 59 -1.86 20.66 5.76
N GLU A 60 -2.48 21.12 6.85
CA GLU A 60 -3.72 21.91 6.83
C GLU A 60 -3.53 23.25 6.08
N ALA A 61 -2.36 23.89 6.20
CA ALA A 61 -2.02 25.11 5.48
C ALA A 61 -2.06 24.95 3.94
N HIS A 62 -1.91 23.72 3.44
CA HIS A 62 -2.00 23.39 2.01
C HIS A 62 -3.31 22.72 1.61
N GLY A 63 -4.30 22.66 2.51
CA GLY A 63 -5.59 22.00 2.31
C GLY A 63 -5.51 20.47 2.30
N LEU A 64 -4.48 19.91 2.94
CA LEU A 64 -4.24 18.48 3.04
C LEU A 64 -4.36 18.01 4.50
N ASN A 65 -4.58 16.72 4.69
CA ASN A 65 -4.62 16.04 5.97
C ASN A 65 -3.53 14.97 6.02
N LEU A 66 -2.99 14.75 7.22
CA LEU A 66 -2.23 13.55 7.56
C LEU A 66 -3.16 12.54 8.22
N VAL A 67 -3.26 11.36 7.61
CA VAL A 67 -4.10 10.26 8.10
C VAL A 67 -3.32 8.95 8.05
N ASN A 68 -3.73 7.97 8.85
CA ASN A 68 -3.22 6.58 8.82
C ASN A 68 -4.19 5.63 8.08
N VAL A 69 -5.44 6.04 7.89
CA VAL A 69 -6.46 5.33 7.11
C VAL A 69 -7.02 6.27 6.06
N THR A 70 -7.03 5.80 4.84
CA THR A 70 -7.51 6.51 3.66
C THR A 70 -8.80 5.89 3.16
N TRP A 71 -9.75 6.71 2.71
CA TRP A 71 -11.00 6.24 2.14
C TRP A 71 -10.91 6.30 0.61
N GLU A 72 -11.00 5.14 -0.04
CA GLU A 72 -10.83 4.97 -1.49
C GLU A 72 -12.10 4.43 -2.13
N ASP A 73 -13.09 5.29 -2.23
CA ASP A 73 -14.46 4.87 -2.46
C ASP A 73 -14.90 5.03 -3.92
N THR A 74 -15.90 4.23 -4.30
CA THR A 74 -16.48 4.29 -5.65
C THR A 74 -18.00 4.51 -5.64
N GLY A 75 -18.65 4.39 -4.49
CA GLY A 75 -20.11 4.46 -4.38
C GLY A 75 -20.65 5.13 -3.12
N ARG A 76 -19.85 5.90 -2.38
CA ARG A 76 -20.33 6.56 -1.15
C ARG A 76 -21.53 7.49 -1.43
N TRP A 77 -22.53 7.48 -0.55
CA TRP A 77 -23.68 8.38 -0.66
C TRP A 77 -23.25 9.85 -0.50
N GLN A 78 -23.91 10.75 -1.23
CA GLN A 78 -23.63 12.18 -1.16
C GLN A 78 -23.84 12.70 0.27
N GLY A 79 -22.88 13.47 0.77
CA GLY A 79 -22.90 14.04 2.12
C GLY A 79 -22.82 13.02 3.26
N SER A 80 -22.48 11.76 2.97
CA SER A 80 -22.42 10.69 3.96
C SER A 80 -21.01 10.12 4.09
N SER A 81 -20.71 9.50 5.24
CA SER A 81 -19.54 8.62 5.42
C SER A 81 -19.85 7.17 5.07
N LEU A 82 -21.08 6.88 4.65
CA LEU A 82 -21.59 5.55 4.34
C LEU A 82 -21.99 5.45 2.87
N GLY A 83 -21.96 4.22 2.36
CA GLY A 83 -22.50 3.87 1.06
C GLY A 83 -21.94 2.56 0.55
N PRO A 84 -22.35 2.13 -0.65
CA PRO A 84 -21.76 0.97 -1.29
C PRO A 84 -20.32 1.21 -1.73
N ASN A 85 -19.60 0.10 -1.87
CA ASN A 85 -18.25 -0.01 -2.42
C ASN A 85 -17.28 1.04 -1.86
N ILE A 86 -17.18 1.03 -0.53
CA ILE A 86 -16.25 1.83 0.26
C ILE A 86 -15.10 0.94 0.76
N SER A 87 -13.88 1.48 0.72
CA SER A 87 -12.66 0.77 1.07
C SER A 87 -11.78 1.62 1.97
N ASP A 88 -11.42 1.06 3.12
CA ASP A 88 -10.32 1.56 3.93
C ASP A 88 -9.01 1.06 3.35
N VAL A 89 -8.06 1.96 3.11
CA VAL A 89 -6.70 1.63 2.71
C VAL A 89 -5.71 2.21 3.72
N THR A 90 -4.75 1.38 4.13
CA THR A 90 -3.64 1.78 5.02
C THR A 90 -2.33 1.16 4.56
N LEU A 91 -1.23 1.54 5.19
CA LEU A 91 0.11 1.03 4.93
C LEU A 91 0.67 0.46 6.22
N GLU A 92 0.90 -0.85 6.25
CA GLU A 92 1.45 -1.55 7.41
C GLU A 92 2.95 -1.76 7.27
N VAL A 93 3.69 -1.39 8.31
CA VAL A 93 5.08 -1.79 8.51
C VAL A 93 5.12 -2.70 9.74
N VAL A 94 5.82 -3.84 9.59
CA VAL A 94 6.13 -4.73 10.71
C VAL A 94 7.56 -4.47 11.14
N SER A 95 7.76 -4.28 12.44
CA SER A 95 9.06 -4.17 13.08
C SER A 95 9.23 -5.29 14.11
N GLU A 96 10.45 -5.77 14.25
CA GLU A 96 10.82 -6.76 15.28
C GLU A 96 11.38 -6.03 16.50
N ASP A 97 10.82 -6.30 17.68
CA ASP A 97 11.25 -5.77 18.96
C ASP A 97 11.48 -6.95 19.92
N GLY A 98 12.71 -7.49 19.90
CA GLY A 98 13.01 -8.81 20.46
C GLY A 98 12.25 -9.91 19.70
N ASP A 99 11.57 -10.80 20.42
CA ASP A 99 10.73 -11.85 19.83
C ASP A 99 9.33 -11.35 19.42
N ALA A 100 8.98 -10.10 19.75
CA ALA A 100 7.66 -9.54 19.47
C ALA A 100 7.63 -8.80 18.13
N ARG A 101 6.66 -9.13 17.27
CA ARG A 101 6.36 -8.36 16.06
C ARG A 101 5.39 -7.22 16.39
N LYS A 102 5.79 -5.99 16.11
CA LYS A 102 4.96 -4.79 16.26
C LYS A 102 4.55 -4.24 14.91
N LEU A 103 3.24 -4.08 14.73
CA LEU A 103 2.63 -3.48 13.56
C LEU A 103 2.43 -1.98 13.79
N ALA A 104 2.77 -1.18 12.79
CA ALA A 104 2.51 0.25 12.77
C ALA A 104 1.89 0.68 11.43
N LEU A 105 0.94 1.61 11.49
CA LEU A 105 0.32 2.21 10.32
C LEU A 105 1.11 3.45 9.90
N MET A 106 1.46 3.54 8.63
CA MET A 106 2.25 4.65 8.11
C MET A 106 1.36 5.83 7.70
N PRO A 107 1.85 7.06 7.94
CA PRO A 107 1.09 8.27 7.62
C PRO A 107 0.98 8.48 6.10
N VAL A 108 -0.14 9.06 5.70
CA VAL A 108 -0.46 9.46 4.33
C VAL A 108 -0.94 10.90 4.33
N LEU A 109 -0.31 11.74 3.51
CA LEU A 109 -0.69 13.11 3.22
C LEU A 109 -1.60 13.14 1.98
N ARG A 110 -2.82 13.64 2.13
CA ARG A 110 -3.84 13.67 1.06
C ARG A 110 -4.88 14.76 1.27
N PHE A 111 -5.76 14.99 0.29
CA PHE A 111 -6.99 15.74 0.54
C PHE A 111 -7.88 15.03 1.58
N PRO A 112 -8.70 15.76 2.35
CA PRO A 112 -9.55 15.18 3.39
C PRO A 112 -10.40 13.99 2.91
N ASN A 113 -10.43 12.90 3.69
CA ASN A 113 -11.18 11.67 3.37
C ASN A 113 -12.67 11.93 3.05
N PHE A 114 -13.30 12.84 3.80
CA PHE A 114 -14.71 13.17 3.60
C PHE A 114 -14.95 13.89 2.27
N ALA A 115 -14.07 14.82 1.90
CA ALA A 115 -14.20 15.55 0.65
C ALA A 115 -13.98 14.65 -0.58
N ASP A 116 -13.16 13.61 -0.45
CA ASP A 116 -12.81 12.65 -1.51
C ASP A 116 -12.65 13.30 -2.89
N ARG A 117 -11.70 14.25 -2.95
CA ARG A 117 -11.43 14.99 -4.17
C ARG A 117 -10.77 14.08 -5.19
N THR A 118 -11.36 14.01 -6.38
CA THR A 118 -10.95 13.11 -7.46
C THR A 118 -10.86 13.81 -8.80
N ALA A 119 -10.06 13.24 -9.69
CA ALA A 119 -9.91 13.65 -11.09
C ALA A 119 -10.35 12.52 -12.01
N ASP A 120 -10.96 12.83 -13.14
CA ASP A 120 -11.33 11.84 -14.15
C ASP A 120 -10.26 11.79 -15.22
N VAL A 121 -9.54 10.67 -15.28
CA VAL A 121 -8.44 10.49 -16.23
C VAL A 121 -8.83 9.41 -17.24
N PRO A 122 -8.72 9.65 -18.55
CA PRO A 122 -8.98 8.63 -19.56
C PRO A 122 -8.17 7.36 -19.30
N LEU A 123 -8.80 6.19 -19.42
CA LEU A 123 -8.12 4.90 -19.18
C LEU A 123 -6.91 4.69 -20.08
N ASP A 124 -6.95 5.26 -21.29
CA ASP A 124 -5.90 5.22 -22.30
C ASP A 124 -4.68 6.11 -21.97
N ARG A 125 -4.79 6.96 -20.94
CA ARG A 125 -3.69 7.82 -20.45
C ARG A 125 -3.01 7.26 -19.20
N ILE A 126 -3.49 6.13 -18.68
CA ILE A 126 -2.93 5.48 -17.49
C ILE A 126 -2.12 4.28 -17.97
N TRP A 127 -0.80 4.39 -17.85
CA TRP A 127 0.15 3.39 -18.33
C TRP A 127 0.65 2.52 -17.19
N LEU A 128 0.81 1.23 -17.44
CA LEU A 128 1.27 0.26 -16.45
C LEU A 128 2.15 -0.80 -17.11
N ARG A 129 3.10 -1.34 -16.33
CA ARG A 129 3.98 -2.42 -16.76
C ARG A 129 3.35 -3.78 -16.45
N VAL A 130 3.38 -4.69 -17.42
CA VAL A 130 2.91 -6.07 -17.32
C VAL A 130 4.00 -7.04 -17.77
N GLY A 131 3.80 -8.33 -17.48
CA GLY A 131 4.72 -9.42 -17.85
C GLY A 131 5.32 -10.13 -16.63
N ASN A 132 5.34 -9.45 -15.48
CA ASN A 132 5.86 -9.95 -14.20
C ASN A 132 5.11 -11.16 -13.63
N ALA A 133 3.91 -11.48 -14.12
CA ALA A 133 3.15 -12.64 -13.65
C ALA A 133 3.79 -14.00 -14.04
N ARG A 134 4.81 -14.00 -14.89
CA ARG A 134 5.56 -15.20 -15.29
C ARG A 134 7.06 -14.95 -15.13
N GLU A 135 7.78 -15.92 -14.59
CA GLU A 135 9.24 -15.87 -14.56
C GLU A 135 9.80 -15.74 -15.99
N GLY A 136 10.70 -14.78 -16.20
CA GLY A 136 11.22 -14.45 -17.54
C GLY A 136 10.18 -13.91 -18.52
N GLY A 137 8.99 -13.52 -18.04
CA GLY A 137 7.93 -12.95 -18.87
C GLY A 137 8.38 -11.67 -19.57
N ARG A 138 8.04 -11.52 -20.85
CA ARG A 138 8.41 -10.32 -21.61
C ARG A 138 7.65 -9.10 -21.08
N GLU A 139 8.39 -8.17 -20.49
CA GLU A 139 7.84 -6.91 -20.01
C GLU A 139 7.27 -6.05 -21.14
N ARG A 140 6.11 -5.44 -20.88
CA ARG A 140 5.44 -4.50 -21.79
C ARG A 140 4.80 -3.37 -20.99
N VAL A 141 4.73 -2.21 -21.61
CA VAL A 141 3.92 -1.09 -21.12
C VAL A 141 2.64 -1.06 -21.93
N ILE A 142 1.51 -1.12 -21.24
CA ILE A 142 0.16 -1.06 -21.83
C ILE A 142 -0.68 -0.04 -21.06
N THR A 143 -1.81 0.35 -21.62
CA THR A 143 -2.79 1.20 -20.95
C THR A 143 -3.64 0.40 -19.96
N LEU A 144 -4.24 1.09 -18.99
CA LEU A 144 -5.23 0.49 -18.09
C LEU A 144 -6.44 -0.04 -18.87
N ARG A 145 -6.84 0.62 -19.96
CA ARG A 145 -7.88 0.10 -20.85
C ARG A 145 -7.53 -1.28 -21.40
N GLU A 146 -6.32 -1.43 -21.96
CA GLU A 146 -5.86 -2.70 -22.54
C GLU A 146 -5.81 -3.82 -21.51
N LEU A 147 -5.33 -3.54 -20.29
CA LEU A 147 -5.33 -4.53 -19.21
C LEU A 147 -6.76 -4.94 -18.85
N LEU A 148 -7.67 -3.98 -18.66
CA LEU A 148 -9.06 -4.28 -18.27
C LEU A 148 -9.85 -4.97 -19.38
N ALA A 149 -9.47 -4.79 -20.65
CA ALA A 149 -10.13 -5.42 -21.79
C ALA A 149 -9.87 -6.94 -21.85
N ASP A 150 -8.67 -7.38 -21.47
CA ASP A 150 -8.28 -8.80 -21.48
C ASP A 150 -7.33 -9.13 -20.31
N PRO A 151 -7.83 -9.07 -19.06
CA PRO A 151 -7.02 -9.24 -17.85
C PRO A 151 -6.44 -10.64 -17.71
N ALA A 152 -7.11 -11.67 -18.25
CA ALA A 152 -6.69 -13.06 -18.14
C ALA A 152 -5.32 -13.33 -18.78
N ARG A 153 -4.90 -12.53 -19.76
CA ARG A 153 -3.55 -12.61 -20.37
C ARG A 153 -2.43 -12.34 -19.38
N TRP A 154 -2.71 -11.55 -18.35
CA TRP A 154 -1.74 -11.02 -17.40
C TRP A 154 -1.76 -11.74 -16.05
N LEU A 155 -2.59 -12.79 -15.93
CA LEU A 155 -2.66 -13.64 -14.76
C LEU A 155 -1.56 -14.71 -14.78
N SER A 156 -1.00 -15.03 -13.61
CA SER A 156 -0.09 -16.17 -13.43
C SER A 156 -0.86 -17.49 -13.42
N SER A 157 -2.08 -17.49 -12.89
CA SER A 157 -2.96 -18.65 -12.75
C SER A 157 -4.34 -18.39 -13.39
N PRO A 158 -4.44 -18.17 -14.71
CA PRO A 158 -5.70 -17.82 -15.39
C PRO A 158 -6.78 -18.91 -15.35
N ARG A 159 -6.44 -20.13 -14.89
CA ARG A 159 -7.38 -21.24 -14.69
C ARG A 159 -7.90 -21.33 -13.25
N ASP A 160 -7.31 -20.59 -12.32
CA ASP A 160 -7.71 -20.57 -10.90
C ASP A 160 -8.79 -19.50 -10.65
N GLY A 161 -9.94 -19.68 -11.31
CA GLY A 161 -11.05 -18.74 -11.33
C GLY A 161 -11.38 -18.26 -12.74
N ALA A 162 -12.32 -17.33 -12.84
CA ALA A 162 -12.78 -16.82 -14.13
C ALA A 162 -13.24 -15.37 -14.05
N ILE A 163 -12.99 -14.61 -15.11
CA ILE A 163 -13.56 -13.28 -15.31
C ILE A 163 -14.70 -13.45 -16.30
N ARG A 164 -15.95 -13.27 -15.84
CA ARG A 164 -17.14 -13.46 -16.68
C ARG A 164 -17.12 -12.48 -17.84
N GLY A 165 -17.36 -12.99 -19.05
CA GLY A 165 -17.27 -12.20 -20.28
C GLY A 165 -15.83 -11.88 -20.72
N GLY A 166 -14.80 -12.33 -19.99
CA GLY A 166 -13.39 -12.15 -20.34
C GLY A 166 -12.86 -10.73 -20.18
N SER A 167 -13.68 -9.78 -19.70
CA SER A 167 -13.34 -8.36 -19.62
C SER A 167 -13.78 -7.77 -18.28
N LEU A 168 -12.99 -6.81 -17.79
CA LEU A 168 -13.30 -5.95 -16.66
C LEU A 168 -13.72 -4.54 -17.10
N LEU A 169 -13.98 -4.32 -18.39
CA LEU A 169 -14.55 -3.08 -18.91
C LEU A 169 -16.08 -3.15 -18.98
N ALA A 170 -16.73 -2.06 -18.57
CA ALA A 170 -18.12 -1.78 -18.86
C ALA A 170 -18.25 -0.73 -19.98
N PRO A 171 -19.39 -0.64 -20.70
CA PRO A 171 -19.60 0.38 -21.73
C PRO A 171 -19.40 1.83 -21.26
N ARG A 172 -19.59 2.09 -19.96
CA ARG A 172 -19.37 3.41 -19.35
C ARG A 172 -17.89 3.78 -19.14
N ASP A 173 -16.98 2.80 -19.18
CA ASP A 173 -15.60 2.93 -18.72
C ASP A 173 -14.75 3.69 -19.77
N THR A 174 -14.92 5.01 -19.76
CA THR A 174 -14.10 5.96 -20.53
C THR A 174 -12.94 6.51 -19.70
N HIS A 175 -13.20 6.80 -18.42
CA HIS A 175 -12.27 7.39 -17.47
C HIS A 175 -12.18 6.54 -16.20
N ALA A 176 -11.03 6.61 -15.51
CA ALA A 176 -10.90 6.19 -14.12
C ALA A 176 -11.11 7.38 -13.16
N LEU A 177 -11.64 7.07 -11.98
CA LEU A 177 -11.76 7.97 -10.84
C LEU A 177 -10.42 8.01 -10.09
N VAL A 178 -9.63 9.06 -10.30
CA VAL A 178 -8.25 9.15 -9.82
C VAL A 178 -8.12 10.03 -8.57
N SER A 179 -7.31 9.62 -7.61
CA SER A 179 -6.80 10.48 -6.53
C SER A 179 -5.29 10.36 -6.44
N ALA A 180 -4.68 11.33 -5.76
CA ALA A 180 -3.26 11.28 -5.46
C ALA A 180 -2.97 11.59 -4.00
N GLN A 181 -1.99 10.91 -3.45
CA GLN A 181 -1.55 11.05 -2.07
C GLN A 181 -0.05 10.76 -1.93
N ALA A 182 0.55 11.19 -0.81
CA ALA A 182 1.94 10.91 -0.49
C ALA A 182 2.03 10.10 0.81
N ALA A 183 2.78 9.00 0.78
CA ALA A 183 2.99 8.10 1.91
C ALA A 183 4.40 8.26 2.48
N PHE A 184 4.56 8.14 3.79
CA PHE A 184 5.88 8.21 4.43
C PHE A 184 6.28 6.86 5.01
N LEU A 185 7.41 6.33 4.56
CA LEU A 185 7.96 5.06 5.00
C LEU A 185 9.16 5.27 5.93
N PRO A 186 9.31 4.40 6.94
CA PRO A 186 10.34 4.50 7.97
C PRO A 186 11.64 3.88 7.46
N VAL A 187 12.25 4.47 6.43
CA VAL A 187 13.53 3.98 5.89
C VAL A 187 14.67 4.59 6.71
N PRO A 188 15.49 3.78 7.44
CA PRO A 188 16.65 4.30 8.16
C PRO A 188 17.63 5.00 7.24
N ARG A 189 18.58 5.75 7.80
CA ARG A 189 19.62 6.44 7.00
C ARG A 189 20.45 5.50 6.13
N GLN A 190 20.54 4.24 6.51
CA GLN A 190 21.06 3.15 5.69
C GLN A 190 20.16 1.93 5.92
N GLY A 191 19.59 1.38 4.85
CA GLY A 191 18.80 0.17 4.93
C GLY A 191 17.52 0.25 4.11
N ARG A 192 16.52 -0.53 4.52
CA ARG A 192 15.25 -0.67 3.80
C ARG A 192 14.08 -0.76 4.77
N ALA A 193 12.90 -0.39 4.29
CA ALA A 193 11.65 -0.71 4.95
C ALA A 193 10.89 -1.76 4.13
N THR A 194 10.33 -2.75 4.82
CA THR A 194 9.36 -3.69 4.23
C THR A 194 7.96 -3.26 4.67
N PHE A 195 7.03 -3.17 3.73
CA PHE A 195 5.69 -2.67 4.00
C PHE A 195 4.63 -3.38 3.15
N HIS A 196 3.37 -3.23 3.57
CA HIS A 196 2.21 -3.76 2.85
C HIS A 196 1.12 -2.69 2.74
N PRO A 197 0.64 -2.37 1.53
CA PRO A 197 -0.68 -1.79 1.37
C PRO A 197 -1.72 -2.78 1.90
N VAL A 198 -2.64 -2.29 2.70
CA VAL A 198 -3.70 -3.09 3.31
C VAL A 198 -5.02 -2.47 2.96
N ILE A 199 -5.93 -3.29 2.44
CA ILE A 199 -7.26 -2.88 2.03
C ILE A 199 -8.31 -3.66 2.80
N PHE A 200 -9.33 -2.96 3.27
CA PHE A 200 -10.56 -3.55 3.80
C PHE A 200 -11.74 -2.96 3.03
N ASN A 201 -12.46 -3.78 2.28
CA ASN A 201 -13.68 -3.34 1.61
C ASN A 201 -14.90 -3.79 2.40
N TYR A 202 -15.75 -2.85 2.82
CA TYR A 202 -16.85 -3.16 3.73
C TYR A 202 -17.92 -4.09 3.15
N GLN A 203 -17.94 -4.24 1.81
CA GLN A 203 -18.87 -5.12 1.11
C GLN A 203 -18.25 -6.46 0.72
N SER A 204 -16.93 -6.60 0.73
CA SER A 204 -16.26 -7.86 0.43
C SER A 204 -16.41 -8.88 1.57
N THR A 205 -16.73 -10.11 1.22
CA THR A 205 -16.78 -11.26 2.14
C THR A 205 -16.00 -12.43 1.57
N ALA A 206 -15.66 -13.42 2.40
CA ALA A 206 -15.04 -14.65 1.92
C ALA A 206 -15.90 -15.31 0.83
N GLY A 207 -15.33 -15.45 -0.38
CA GLY A 207 -16.00 -16.06 -1.55
C GLY A 207 -16.99 -15.17 -2.31
N ASP A 208 -17.21 -13.92 -1.90
CA ASP A 208 -18.04 -12.93 -2.61
C ASP A 208 -17.38 -11.53 -2.54
N PRO A 209 -16.24 -11.33 -3.23
CA PRO A 209 -15.50 -10.08 -3.21
C PRO A 209 -16.28 -8.96 -3.95
N ALA A 210 -16.31 -7.76 -3.37
CA ALA A 210 -16.90 -6.57 -4.00
C ALA A 210 -15.90 -5.78 -4.85
N VAL A 211 -14.61 -6.11 -4.77
CA VAL A 211 -13.54 -5.41 -5.47
C VAL A 211 -12.40 -6.36 -5.83
N LEU A 212 -11.87 -6.18 -7.04
CA LEU A 212 -10.57 -6.68 -7.47
C LEU A 212 -9.58 -5.53 -7.42
N THR A 213 -8.41 -5.77 -6.85
CA THR A 213 -7.33 -4.79 -6.81
C THR A 213 -6.29 -5.09 -7.87
N ILE A 214 -5.73 -4.05 -8.46
CA ILE A 214 -4.58 -4.11 -9.36
C ILE A 214 -3.51 -3.21 -8.75
N LEU A 215 -2.49 -3.82 -8.17
CA LEU A 215 -1.33 -3.16 -7.61
C LEU A 215 -0.31 -2.93 -8.72
N VAL A 216 -0.04 -1.68 -9.06
CA VAL A 216 0.90 -1.30 -10.12
C VAL A 216 2.14 -0.66 -9.50
N THR A 217 3.30 -1.16 -9.87
CA THR A 217 4.61 -0.59 -9.56
C THR A 217 5.42 -0.44 -10.85
N ARG A 218 6.58 0.22 -10.76
CA ARG A 218 7.53 0.28 -11.87
C ARG A 218 7.99 -1.11 -12.38
N GLN A 219 7.95 -2.13 -11.51
CA GLN A 219 8.40 -3.50 -11.81
C GLN A 219 7.30 -4.37 -12.41
N GLY A 220 6.04 -3.95 -12.36
CA GLY A 220 4.94 -4.72 -12.90
C GLY A 220 3.61 -4.50 -12.21
N THR A 221 2.69 -5.42 -12.45
CA THR A 221 1.31 -5.34 -12.02
C THR A 221 0.85 -6.62 -11.35
N SER A 222 0.08 -6.53 -10.27
CA SER A 222 -0.38 -7.68 -9.47
C SER A 222 -1.87 -7.59 -9.22
N LEU A 223 -2.64 -8.62 -9.64
CA LEU A 223 -4.10 -8.61 -9.57
C LEU A 223 -4.57 -9.54 -8.46
N THR A 224 -5.39 -9.07 -7.51
CA THR A 224 -5.96 -9.94 -6.49
C THR A 224 -7.36 -9.50 -6.06
N VAL A 225 -8.25 -10.46 -5.86
CA VAL A 225 -9.58 -10.22 -5.27
C VAL A 225 -9.46 -9.93 -3.77
N VAL A 226 -10.27 -8.99 -3.29
CA VAL A 226 -10.31 -8.62 -1.87
C VAL A 226 -11.45 -9.37 -1.18
N ASP A 227 -11.11 -10.28 -0.28
CA ASP A 227 -12.06 -11.05 0.53
C ASP A 227 -11.99 -10.76 2.03
N ASN A 228 -11.11 -9.85 2.44
CA ASN A 228 -10.86 -9.43 3.83
C ASN A 228 -10.40 -10.55 4.77
N ALA A 229 -10.11 -11.75 4.25
CA ALA A 229 -9.87 -12.95 5.05
C ALA A 229 -8.46 -13.53 4.83
N ARG A 230 -7.95 -13.50 3.60
CA ARG A 230 -6.58 -13.90 3.30
C ARG A 230 -5.59 -12.82 3.71
N ASP A 231 -4.33 -13.23 3.88
CA ASP A 231 -3.20 -12.32 4.02
C ASP A 231 -3.29 -11.33 5.20
N THR A 232 -4.09 -11.67 6.21
CA THR A 232 -4.20 -10.92 7.47
C THR A 232 -3.11 -11.34 8.46
N VAL A 233 -2.67 -10.44 9.33
CA VAL A 233 -1.83 -10.81 10.48
C VAL A 233 -2.63 -11.64 11.49
N SER A 234 -2.02 -12.73 11.97
CA SER A 234 -2.59 -13.63 12.98
C SER A 234 -3.16 -12.86 14.18
N GLY A 235 -4.30 -13.35 14.69
CA GLY A 235 -4.99 -12.73 15.82
C GLY A 235 -5.79 -11.46 15.49
N GLY A 236 -6.00 -11.15 14.20
CA GLY A 236 -6.79 -10.00 13.76
C GLY A 236 -6.08 -8.65 13.92
N ALA A 237 -4.75 -8.67 14.12
CA ALA A 237 -3.94 -7.47 14.35
C ALA A 237 -3.91 -6.52 13.13
N SER A 238 -4.12 -7.05 11.92
CA SER A 238 -4.33 -6.25 10.72
C SER A 238 -5.82 -5.97 10.50
N TRP A 239 -6.14 -4.74 10.11
CA TRP A 239 -7.53 -4.33 9.82
C TRP A 239 -8.09 -4.99 8.56
N GLY A 240 -7.25 -5.27 7.57
CA GLY A 240 -7.67 -5.74 6.25
C GLY A 240 -6.75 -6.79 5.65
N GLN A 241 -6.92 -6.99 4.34
CA GLN A 241 -6.12 -7.90 3.53
C GLN A 241 -4.85 -7.18 3.07
N ARG A 242 -3.67 -7.76 3.32
CA ARG A 242 -2.40 -7.25 2.79
C ARG A 242 -2.31 -7.53 1.29
N LEU A 243 -1.82 -6.55 0.56
CA LEU A 243 -1.51 -6.67 -0.86
C LEU A 243 -0.02 -6.98 -1.03
N PHE A 244 0.25 -7.82 -2.02
CA PHE A 244 1.59 -8.28 -2.36
C PHE A 244 1.88 -8.00 -3.83
N PHE A 245 3.17 -7.93 -4.15
CA PHE A 245 3.64 -7.95 -5.53
C PHE A 245 3.68 -9.38 -6.07
N ASN A 246 3.25 -9.59 -7.30
CA ASN A 246 3.35 -10.86 -8.03
C ASN A 246 4.69 -10.90 -8.77
N ALA A 247 5.63 -11.71 -8.28
CA ALA A 247 6.92 -11.97 -8.89
C ALA A 247 6.92 -13.39 -9.48
N GLY A 248 6.53 -13.52 -10.74
CA GLY A 248 6.56 -14.79 -11.47
C GLY A 248 5.54 -15.82 -11.01
N GLY A 249 4.44 -15.40 -10.38
CA GLY A 249 3.45 -16.28 -9.77
C GLY A 249 3.66 -16.50 -8.27
N GLU A 250 4.73 -15.95 -7.69
CA GLU A 250 5.00 -15.95 -6.26
C GLU A 250 4.70 -14.57 -5.67
N ARG A 251 4.20 -14.52 -4.43
CA ARG A 251 3.95 -13.27 -3.72
C ARG A 251 5.22 -12.77 -3.04
N ALA A 252 5.43 -11.46 -3.09
CA ALA A 252 6.53 -10.79 -2.41
C ALA A 252 6.02 -9.53 -1.70
N PRO A 253 6.49 -9.24 -0.47
CA PRO A 253 6.18 -7.99 0.21
C PRO A 253 6.81 -6.82 -0.55
N LEU A 254 6.27 -5.61 -0.40
CA LEU A 254 6.90 -4.43 -0.98
C LEU A 254 8.05 -3.93 -0.11
N THR A 255 9.04 -3.34 -0.76
CA THR A 255 10.20 -2.75 -0.09
C THR A 255 10.42 -1.31 -0.54
N ALA A 256 11.10 -0.54 0.29
CA ALA A 256 11.53 0.81 -0.02
C ALA A 256 12.97 1.05 0.41
N GLU A 257 13.74 1.67 -0.46
CA GLU A 257 15.11 2.15 -0.22
C GLU A 257 15.16 3.68 -0.38
N ARG A 258 16.17 4.34 0.20
CA ARG A 258 16.42 5.76 -0.08
C ARG A 258 17.00 5.92 -1.48
N LEU A 259 16.57 6.95 -2.20
CA LEU A 259 17.12 7.23 -3.53
C LEU A 259 18.63 7.52 -3.47
N SER A 260 19.10 8.20 -2.42
CA SER A 260 20.54 8.43 -2.19
C SER A 260 21.34 7.13 -2.06
N ASP A 261 20.84 6.16 -1.29
CA ASP A 261 21.49 4.84 -1.13
C ASP A 261 21.55 4.07 -2.46
N VAL A 262 20.46 4.08 -3.22
CA VAL A 262 20.40 3.40 -4.53
C VAL A 262 21.36 4.03 -5.53
N ARG A 263 21.42 5.36 -5.58
CA ARG A 263 22.38 6.09 -6.44
C ARG A 263 23.83 5.85 -6.03
N GLY A 264 24.10 5.80 -4.72
CA GLY A 264 25.44 5.51 -4.19
C GLY A 264 25.91 4.10 -4.54
N ARG A 265 24.98 3.12 -4.55
CA ARG A 265 25.27 1.73 -4.93
C ARG A 265 25.30 1.51 -6.45
N GLY A 266 24.61 2.35 -7.22
CA GLY A 266 24.47 2.24 -8.68
C GLY A 266 23.37 1.27 -9.13
N THR A 267 22.77 0.50 -8.22
CA THR A 267 21.71 -0.48 -8.55
C THR A 267 20.64 -0.54 -7.47
N THR A 268 19.40 -0.86 -7.83
CA THR A 268 18.30 -1.18 -6.90
C THR A 268 18.55 -2.55 -6.25
N MET A 269 17.86 -2.84 -5.15
CA MET A 269 17.93 -4.17 -4.53
C MET A 269 17.44 -5.31 -5.43
N ASN A 270 16.61 -5.02 -6.43
CA ASN A 270 16.14 -5.99 -7.41
C ASN A 270 17.01 -6.01 -8.68
N GLY A 271 18.17 -5.33 -8.67
CA GLY A 271 19.20 -5.43 -9.71
C GLY A 271 19.06 -4.44 -10.87
N GLU A 272 18.15 -3.47 -10.78
CA GLU A 272 17.94 -2.48 -11.84
C GLU A 272 18.96 -1.34 -11.72
N ASP A 273 19.41 -0.82 -12.85
CA ASP A 273 20.38 0.28 -12.88
C ASP A 273 19.76 1.57 -12.29
N ALA A 274 20.45 2.19 -11.33
CA ALA A 274 20.01 3.43 -10.72
C ALA A 274 19.88 4.58 -11.74
N ALA A 275 20.63 4.54 -12.85
CA ALA A 275 20.55 5.53 -13.92
C ALA A 275 19.25 5.43 -14.75
N GLN A 276 18.55 4.30 -14.68
CA GLN A 276 17.28 4.07 -15.38
C GLN A 276 16.06 4.42 -14.52
N LEU A 277 16.27 4.84 -13.26
CA LEU A 277 15.18 5.27 -12.39
C LEU A 277 14.60 6.61 -12.87
N GLY A 278 13.36 6.55 -13.36
CA GLY A 278 12.58 7.72 -13.72
C GLY A 278 11.93 8.41 -12.52
N ASP A 279 11.15 9.46 -12.81
CA ASP A 279 10.36 10.21 -11.83
C ASP A 279 9.26 9.36 -11.16
N ASP A 280 8.99 8.16 -11.67
CA ASP A 280 8.03 7.17 -11.17
C ASP A 280 8.64 6.12 -10.22
N ALA A 281 9.94 6.23 -9.89
CA ALA A 281 10.63 5.30 -9.00
C ALA A 281 9.97 5.13 -7.62
N ASN A 282 9.19 6.13 -7.19
CA ASN A 282 8.46 6.16 -5.93
C ASN A 282 6.93 6.08 -6.08
N VAL A 283 6.45 5.74 -7.28
CA VAL A 283 5.01 5.70 -7.57
C VAL A 283 4.51 4.27 -7.50
N LEU A 284 3.41 4.10 -6.77
CA LEU A 284 2.58 2.91 -6.84
C LEU A 284 1.14 3.33 -7.05
N MET A 285 0.46 2.66 -7.98
CA MET A 285 -0.97 2.87 -8.20
C MET A 285 -1.73 1.68 -7.64
N LEU A 286 -2.73 1.96 -6.80
CA LEU A 286 -3.72 0.98 -6.39
C LEU A 286 -4.98 1.20 -7.21
N VAL A 287 -5.26 0.30 -8.14
CA VAL A 287 -6.51 0.32 -8.89
C VAL A 287 -7.52 -0.59 -8.19
N GLN A 288 -8.73 -0.10 -8.00
CA GLN A 288 -9.87 -0.87 -7.53
C GLN A 288 -10.88 -0.99 -8.66
N VAL A 289 -11.19 -2.23 -9.02
CA VAL A 289 -12.19 -2.60 -10.01
C VAL A 289 -13.41 -3.17 -9.27
N PRO A 290 -14.52 -2.43 -9.20
CA PRO A 290 -15.74 -2.91 -8.56
C PRO A 290 -16.27 -4.19 -9.20
N LEU A 291 -16.60 -5.17 -8.37
CA LEU A 291 -17.14 -6.47 -8.76
C LEU A 291 -18.59 -6.63 -8.30
N ARG A 292 -19.39 -7.36 -9.09
CA ARG A 292 -20.75 -7.70 -8.74
C ARG A 292 -20.73 -8.72 -7.62
N ARG A 293 -21.53 -8.44 -6.60
CA ARG A 293 -21.79 -9.36 -5.50
C ARG A 293 -23.05 -10.17 -5.71
N ARG A 294 -23.10 -11.32 -5.05
CA ARG A 294 -24.32 -12.13 -4.95
C ARG A 294 -25.32 -11.38 -4.06
N GLU A 295 -26.54 -11.17 -4.54
CA GLU A 295 -27.60 -10.56 -3.73
C GLU A 295 -27.91 -11.46 -2.51
N PRO A 296 -27.88 -10.94 -1.28
CA PRO A 296 -28.28 -11.72 -0.12
C PRO A 296 -29.80 -11.96 -0.14
N PRO A 297 -30.28 -13.16 0.24
CA PRO A 297 -31.71 -13.43 0.35
C PRO A 297 -32.34 -12.54 1.43
N ARG A 298 -33.46 -11.88 1.09
CA ARG A 298 -34.21 -11.01 2.01
C ARG A 298 -34.80 -11.83 3.16
N ARG A 299 -34.38 -11.55 4.40
CA ARG A 299 -35.10 -11.96 5.61
C ARG A 299 -35.33 -10.76 6.51
N ALA A 300 -36.57 -10.61 6.98
CA ALA A 300 -37.00 -9.53 7.85
C ALA A 300 -36.79 -9.92 9.32
N GLN A 301 -35.97 -9.17 10.05
CA GLN A 301 -35.95 -9.16 11.51
C GLN A 301 -35.59 -7.74 12.03
N VAL A 302 -36.12 -7.42 13.20
CA VAL A 302 -36.28 -6.07 13.81
C VAL A 302 -35.19 -5.83 14.88
N TYR A 303 -35.12 -4.60 15.41
CA TYR A 303 -34.35 -4.03 16.55
C TYR A 303 -33.11 -3.19 16.17
N GLU A 304 -32.62 -2.20 16.93
CA GLU A 304 -33.11 -1.07 17.77
C GLU A 304 -31.84 -0.20 18.00
N GLN A 305 -31.93 1.14 17.99
CA GLN A 305 -30.75 2.05 17.93
C GLN A 305 -30.17 2.39 19.32
N ALA A 306 -28.84 2.58 19.39
CA ALA A 306 -28.12 3.15 20.55
C ALA A 306 -27.26 4.37 20.15
N PRO A 307 -27.12 5.42 20.99
CA PRO A 307 -26.37 6.64 20.65
C PRO A 307 -24.89 6.60 21.08
N MET A 308 -24.04 7.35 20.37
CA MET A 308 -22.61 7.57 20.66
C MET A 308 -22.38 8.91 21.38
N ALA A 309 -21.55 8.92 22.43
CA ALA A 309 -21.10 10.12 23.15
C ALA A 309 -19.58 10.35 22.99
N ALA A 310 -19.15 11.62 23.03
CA ALA A 310 -17.76 12.06 22.87
C ALA A 310 -17.10 12.44 24.23
N ALA A 311 -15.79 12.22 24.37
CA ALA A 311 -14.95 12.69 25.49
C ALA A 311 -13.44 12.86 25.11
N PRO A 312 -12.63 13.64 25.85
CA PRO A 312 -11.50 14.43 25.33
C PRO A 312 -10.09 13.80 25.47
N ALA A 313 -9.06 14.49 24.94
CA ALA A 313 -7.67 14.05 24.79
C ALA A 313 -6.66 14.68 25.80
N PRO A 314 -5.53 14.00 26.14
CA PRO A 314 -4.42 14.58 26.92
C PRO A 314 -3.29 15.19 26.05
N GLN A 315 -2.53 16.15 26.63
CA GLN A 315 -1.37 16.84 26.04
C GLN A 315 -0.02 16.19 26.41
N ALA A 316 0.97 16.27 25.51
CA ALA A 316 2.38 15.97 25.77
C ALA A 316 3.30 17.12 25.30
N LYS A 317 4.41 17.34 26.02
CA LYS A 317 5.38 18.44 25.85
C LYS A 317 6.48 18.13 24.82
N SER A 318 6.98 19.17 24.15
CA SER A 318 8.04 19.12 23.12
C SER A 318 9.47 19.21 23.67
N MET A 319 10.43 18.64 22.95
CA MET A 319 11.89 18.82 23.11
C MET A 319 12.55 19.20 21.77
N GLY A 320 13.59 20.04 21.84
CA GLY A 320 14.24 20.76 20.73
C GLY A 320 15.00 19.94 19.67
N ALA A 321 15.48 20.64 18.64
CA ALA A 321 15.70 20.14 17.28
C ALA A 321 17.14 19.76 16.89
N PRO A 322 17.28 18.66 16.11
CA PRO A 322 18.23 18.54 15.01
C PRO A 322 17.56 18.19 13.66
N ALA A 323 18.36 18.18 12.59
CA ALA A 323 18.02 18.39 11.17
C ALA A 323 17.11 17.37 10.44
N GLN A 324 16.53 17.86 9.32
CA GLN A 324 15.51 17.26 8.43
C GLN A 324 16.10 16.17 7.48
N ASP A 325 15.32 15.12 7.13
CA ASP A 325 15.83 13.94 6.39
C ASP A 325 14.91 13.32 5.31
N LEU A 326 13.89 14.05 4.84
CA LEU A 326 12.90 13.52 3.90
C LEU A 326 13.44 13.44 2.46
N GLU A 327 13.33 12.28 1.82
CA GLU A 327 13.69 12.09 0.41
C GLU A 327 12.78 11.09 -0.32
N THR A 328 12.92 10.99 -1.65
CA THR A 328 12.20 10.03 -2.50
C THR A 328 12.55 8.59 -2.12
N ALA A 329 11.53 7.74 -1.94
CA ALA A 329 11.73 6.31 -1.73
C ALA A 329 11.75 5.56 -3.08
N VAL A 330 12.71 4.65 -3.28
CA VAL A 330 12.73 3.74 -4.43
C VAL A 330 12.01 2.46 -4.04
N LEU A 331 10.89 2.17 -4.71
CA LEU A 331 10.07 0.99 -4.41
C LEU A 331 10.66 -0.27 -5.04
N GLY A 332 10.53 -1.41 -4.38
CA GLY A 332 10.88 -2.73 -4.90
C GLY A 332 10.02 -3.82 -4.30
N HIS A 333 10.46 -5.07 -4.41
CA HIS A 333 9.86 -6.19 -3.70
C HIS A 333 10.91 -6.99 -2.92
N GLY A 334 10.47 -7.61 -1.83
CA GLY A 334 11.28 -8.45 -0.95
C GLY A 334 11.39 -9.90 -1.42
N ALA A 335 11.72 -10.78 -0.47
CA ALA A 335 11.82 -12.21 -0.70
C ALA A 335 10.45 -12.82 -1.04
N LEU A 336 10.47 -13.89 -1.83
CA LEU A 336 9.27 -14.64 -2.19
C LEU A 336 8.70 -15.34 -0.95
N ASP A 337 7.38 -15.29 -0.81
CA ASP A 337 6.62 -15.78 0.36
C ASP A 337 5.49 -16.73 -0.05
N GLY A 338 5.73 -17.56 -1.09
CA GLY A 338 4.80 -18.58 -1.57
C GLY A 338 3.90 -18.12 -2.72
N PRO A 339 2.93 -18.95 -3.12
CA PRO A 339 2.15 -18.73 -4.33
C PRO A 339 1.29 -17.46 -4.25
N TYR A 340 1.27 -16.71 -5.34
CA TYR A 340 0.41 -15.55 -5.50
C TYR A 340 -1.02 -15.97 -5.81
N THR A 341 -2.00 -15.43 -5.07
CA THR A 341 -3.41 -15.78 -5.27
C THR A 341 -4.15 -14.62 -5.94
N GLU A 342 -4.66 -14.88 -7.14
CA GLU A 342 -5.29 -13.87 -8.00
C GLU A 342 -6.82 -13.85 -7.81
N LEU A 343 -7.54 -14.76 -8.47
CA LEU A 343 -9.01 -14.86 -8.39
C LEU A 343 -9.48 -15.84 -7.30
N ALA A 344 -8.57 -16.59 -6.68
CA ALA A 344 -8.85 -17.56 -5.62
C ALA A 344 -9.93 -18.59 -6.00
N GLY A 345 -9.90 -19.07 -7.25
CA GLY A 345 -10.89 -20.02 -7.77
C GLY A 345 -12.28 -19.42 -8.01
N LEU A 346 -12.46 -18.10 -7.84
CA LEU A 346 -13.76 -17.44 -7.95
C LEU A 346 -14.08 -17.02 -9.39
N ALA A 347 -15.37 -17.08 -9.74
CA ALA A 347 -15.90 -16.43 -10.93
C ALA A 347 -16.36 -15.01 -10.58
N VAL A 348 -15.67 -14.00 -11.10
CA VAL A 348 -15.93 -12.58 -10.83
C VAL A 348 -16.50 -11.87 -12.05
N GLU A 349 -17.22 -10.78 -11.82
CA GLU A 349 -17.87 -9.99 -12.87
C GLU A 349 -17.77 -8.50 -12.52
N ARG A 350 -17.45 -7.64 -13.49
CA ARG A 350 -17.37 -6.18 -13.33
C ARG A 350 -18.74 -5.60 -12.94
N ASP A 351 -18.80 -4.74 -11.91
CA ASP A 351 -20.02 -4.02 -11.50
C ASP A 351 -20.12 -2.61 -12.12
N PRO A 352 -20.85 -2.42 -13.23
CA PRO A 352 -20.86 -1.15 -13.95
C PRO A 352 -21.48 0.01 -13.16
N ARG A 353 -22.14 -0.23 -12.02
CA ARG A 353 -22.70 0.85 -11.18
C ARG A 353 -21.62 1.79 -10.66
N PHE A 354 -20.43 1.26 -10.42
CA PHE A 354 -19.32 1.99 -9.81
C PHE A 354 -18.16 2.18 -10.81
N PRO A 355 -17.47 3.33 -10.81
CA PRO A 355 -16.32 3.58 -11.67
C PRO A 355 -15.11 2.73 -11.24
N VAL A 356 -14.14 2.56 -12.14
CA VAL A 356 -12.81 2.07 -11.76
C VAL A 356 -12.07 3.19 -11.01
N ARG A 357 -11.53 2.88 -9.83
CA ARG A 357 -10.81 3.82 -8.97
C ARG A 357 -9.31 3.62 -9.10
N VAL A 358 -8.54 4.69 -9.20
CA VAL A 358 -7.07 4.66 -9.22
C VAL A 358 -6.53 5.59 -8.14
N THR A 359 -5.78 5.05 -7.19
CA THR A 359 -5.11 5.83 -6.16
C THR A 359 -3.62 5.88 -6.47
N VAL A 360 -3.12 7.05 -6.86
CA VAL A 360 -1.69 7.29 -7.12
C VAL A 360 -1.01 7.63 -5.80
N GLN A 361 -0.02 6.84 -5.39
CA GLN A 361 0.68 7.02 -4.12
C GLN A 361 2.16 7.32 -4.37
N PHE A 362 2.62 8.47 -3.91
CA PHE A 362 4.02 8.88 -3.94
C PHE A 362 4.69 8.53 -2.62
N TYR A 363 5.71 7.67 -2.65
CA TYR A 363 6.39 7.21 -1.44
C TYR A 363 7.59 8.09 -1.10
N GLN A 364 7.68 8.46 0.17
CA GLN A 364 8.77 9.24 0.74
C GLN A 364 9.48 8.40 1.82
N ALA A 365 10.80 8.45 1.85
CA ALA A 365 11.64 7.82 2.85
C ALA A 365 11.99 8.85 3.94
N THR A 366 11.80 8.49 5.21
CA THR A 366 12.21 9.31 6.35
C THR A 366 12.58 8.44 7.55
N ALA A 367 13.59 8.83 8.30
CA ALA A 367 13.94 8.24 9.59
C ALA A 367 13.52 9.15 10.76
N SER A 368 13.31 10.45 10.49
CA SER A 368 12.92 11.43 11.51
C SER A 368 11.42 11.45 11.77
N GLY A 369 10.58 11.16 10.76
CA GLY A 369 9.13 11.29 10.86
C GLY A 369 8.66 12.74 10.97
N ARG A 370 9.47 13.71 10.55
CA ARG A 370 9.15 15.14 10.59
C ARG A 370 8.99 15.71 9.19
N ILE A 371 7.99 16.57 9.00
CA ILE A 371 7.77 17.32 7.76
C ILE A 371 7.55 18.80 8.07
N GLY A 372 8.11 19.68 7.25
CA GLY A 372 7.90 21.12 7.32
C GLY A 372 7.03 21.63 6.16
N ASP A 373 6.74 22.93 6.19
CA ASP A 373 5.91 23.59 5.18
C ASP A 373 6.48 23.44 3.76
N ALA A 374 7.80 23.57 3.59
CA ALA A 374 8.45 23.44 2.29
C ALA A 374 8.30 22.03 1.69
N GLU A 375 8.46 20.97 2.51
CA GLU A 375 8.24 19.59 2.07
C GLU A 375 6.77 19.36 1.71
N VAL A 376 5.85 19.83 2.55
CA VAL A 376 4.41 19.72 2.30
C VAL A 376 4.03 20.47 1.02
N ALA A 377 4.55 21.68 0.80
CA ALA A 377 4.31 22.46 -0.41
C ALA A 377 4.78 21.70 -1.67
N ARG A 378 5.96 21.07 -1.62
CA ARG A 378 6.48 20.24 -2.71
C ARG A 378 5.58 19.04 -2.99
N LEU A 379 5.16 18.32 -1.95
CA LEU A 379 4.27 17.16 -2.07
C LEU A 379 2.88 17.58 -2.55
N ALA A 380 2.35 18.70 -2.06
CA ALA A 380 1.09 19.28 -2.50
C ALA A 380 1.13 19.63 -3.99
N ALA A 381 2.22 20.23 -4.47
CA ALA A 381 2.42 20.50 -5.90
C ALA A 381 2.47 19.19 -6.70
N GLN A 382 3.16 18.16 -6.21
CA GLN A 382 3.20 16.84 -6.87
C GLN A 382 1.83 16.18 -6.94
N ILE A 383 1.05 16.22 -5.86
CA ILE A 383 -0.33 15.73 -5.82
C ILE A 383 -1.18 16.50 -6.83
N ARG A 384 -1.14 17.84 -6.84
CA ARG A 384 -1.93 18.69 -7.76
C ARG A 384 -1.66 18.39 -9.24
N ARG A 385 -0.41 18.07 -9.63
CA ARG A 385 -0.07 17.67 -11.00
C ARG A 385 -0.84 16.43 -11.49
N VAL A 386 -1.27 15.54 -10.60
CA VAL A 386 -2.13 14.40 -11.00
C VAL A 386 -3.53 14.89 -11.36
N TYR A 387 -4.06 15.84 -10.60
CA TYR A 387 -5.39 16.43 -10.86
C TYR A 387 -5.41 17.28 -12.13
N GLU A 388 -4.31 17.95 -12.46
CA GLU A 388 -4.15 18.72 -13.71
C GLU A 388 -4.19 17.84 -14.97
N LYS A 389 -3.97 16.53 -14.84
CA LYS A 389 -4.08 15.56 -15.95
C LYS A 389 -5.50 15.04 -16.16
N GLY A 390 -6.42 15.33 -15.24
CA GLY A 390 -7.82 14.93 -15.36
C GLY A 390 -8.59 15.88 -16.28
N ASP A 391 -9.47 15.30 -17.10
CA ASP A 391 -10.38 16.09 -17.94
C ASP A 391 -11.49 16.74 -17.07
N TYR A 392 -11.74 16.18 -15.88
CA TYR A 392 -12.65 16.71 -14.87
C TYR A 392 -12.05 16.58 -13.47
N VAL A 393 -12.34 17.50 -12.56
CA VAL A 393 -11.94 17.43 -11.14
C VAL A 393 -13.14 17.82 -10.28
N GLY A 394 -13.45 17.00 -9.27
CA GLY A 394 -14.59 17.24 -8.38
C GLY A 394 -14.65 16.24 -7.23
N SER A 395 -15.84 15.96 -6.73
CA SER A 395 -16.08 14.96 -5.68
C SER A 395 -17.33 14.13 -5.98
N LEU A 396 -17.30 12.84 -5.62
CA LEU A 396 -18.50 12.00 -5.62
C LEU A 396 -19.36 12.23 -4.37
N VAL A 397 -18.75 12.71 -3.28
CA VAL A 397 -19.37 12.79 -1.95
C VAL A 397 -19.89 14.19 -1.66
N VAL A 398 -19.11 15.21 -2.04
CA VAL A 398 -19.45 16.62 -1.88
C VAL A 398 -19.49 17.27 -3.27
N PRO A 399 -20.43 16.87 -4.14
CA PRO A 399 -20.42 17.25 -5.55
C PRO A 399 -20.64 18.75 -5.73
N GLY A 400 -19.83 19.36 -6.59
CA GLY A 400 -20.03 20.71 -7.08
C GLY A 400 -21.02 20.78 -8.25
N PRO A 401 -21.38 21.99 -8.72
CA PRO A 401 -22.19 22.16 -9.93
C PRO A 401 -21.54 21.49 -11.15
N GLY A 402 -22.19 20.44 -11.68
CA GLY A 402 -21.71 19.70 -12.84
C GLY A 402 -21.05 18.35 -12.56
N ASP A 403 -20.75 18.04 -11.29
CA ASP A 403 -20.13 16.75 -10.91
C ASP A 403 -21.03 15.55 -11.25
N ALA A 404 -22.35 15.71 -11.24
CA ALA A 404 -23.29 14.66 -11.66
C ALA A 404 -23.16 14.25 -13.14
N ARG A 405 -22.50 15.06 -13.98
CA ARG A 405 -22.26 14.78 -15.41
C ARG A 405 -20.88 14.17 -15.67
N ARG A 406 -20.06 14.01 -14.65
CA ARG A 406 -18.73 13.40 -14.78
C ARG A 406 -18.85 11.96 -15.28
N PRO A 407 -17.94 11.48 -16.15
CA PRO A 407 -17.96 10.10 -16.64
C PRO A 407 -17.82 9.06 -15.52
N THR A 408 -17.17 9.44 -14.41
CA THR A 408 -16.98 8.60 -13.23
C THR A 408 -18.08 8.77 -12.18
N ALA A 409 -19.04 9.69 -12.38
CA ALA A 409 -20.20 9.80 -11.51
C ALA A 409 -20.92 8.45 -11.42
N TRP A 410 -21.48 8.14 -10.25
CA TRP A 410 -22.30 6.96 -10.06
C TRP A 410 -23.77 7.40 -9.96
N THR A 411 -24.60 6.85 -10.84
CA THR A 411 -25.94 7.38 -11.17
C THR A 411 -27.03 6.82 -10.27
N PRO A 412 -28.10 7.61 -10.09
CA PRO A 412 -28.23 8.43 -8.90
C PRO A 412 -28.24 7.55 -7.65
N ALA A 413 -27.34 7.87 -6.73
CA ALA A 413 -27.30 7.28 -5.40
C ALA A 413 -28.72 7.14 -4.83
N PRO A 414 -29.27 5.92 -4.66
CA PRO A 414 -30.53 5.77 -3.95
C PRO A 414 -30.33 6.39 -2.56
N PRO A 415 -31.34 7.06 -1.98
CA PRO A 415 -31.23 7.54 -0.61
C PRO A 415 -30.82 6.37 0.29
N PRO A 416 -30.02 6.61 1.35
CA PRO A 416 -29.66 5.56 2.30
C PRO A 416 -30.95 4.80 2.70
N PRO A 417 -30.93 3.45 2.72
CA PRO A 417 -32.10 2.67 3.04
C PRO A 417 -32.67 3.15 4.39
N ARG A 418 -33.96 3.50 4.40
CA ARG A 418 -34.61 4.08 5.59
C ARG A 418 -34.59 3.13 6.79
N CYS A 419 -34.50 1.82 6.53
CA CYS A 419 -34.27 0.78 7.51
C CYS A 419 -33.54 -0.38 6.81
N GLY A 420 -32.28 -0.59 7.14
CA GLY A 420 -31.47 -1.77 6.79
C GLY A 420 -30.50 -2.01 7.94
N GLY A 421 -30.32 -3.25 8.37
CA GLY A 421 -29.30 -3.55 9.38
C GLY A 421 -27.92 -3.26 8.81
N TRP A 422 -27.03 -2.64 9.59
CA TRP A 422 -25.64 -2.35 9.18
C TRP A 422 -24.92 -3.59 8.63
N GLU A 423 -25.28 -4.80 9.08
CA GLU A 423 -24.73 -6.06 8.57
C GLU A 423 -25.05 -6.35 7.10
N GLN A 424 -26.14 -5.79 6.57
CA GLN A 424 -26.58 -5.99 5.19
C GLN A 424 -25.85 -5.04 4.24
N ASP A 425 -25.67 -3.79 4.67
CA ASP A 425 -24.94 -2.79 3.91
C ASP A 425 -23.42 -3.00 3.99
N PHE A 426 -22.94 -3.58 5.11
CA PHE A 426 -21.52 -3.83 5.41
C PHE A 426 -21.26 -5.29 5.83
N PRO A 427 -21.55 -6.28 4.96
CA PRO A 427 -21.41 -7.69 5.33
C PRO A 427 -19.96 -8.12 5.57
N GLY A 428 -18.98 -7.43 4.97
CA GLY A 428 -17.56 -7.64 5.27
C GLY A 428 -17.20 -7.26 6.70
N LEU A 429 -17.74 -6.13 7.17
CA LEU A 429 -17.59 -5.71 8.57
C LEU A 429 -18.28 -6.71 9.51
N ALA A 430 -19.49 -7.16 9.16
CA ALA A 430 -20.21 -8.16 9.94
C ALA A 430 -19.46 -9.50 10.02
N GLU A 431 -18.88 -9.97 8.92
CA GLU A 431 -18.04 -11.18 8.89
C GLU A 431 -16.80 -11.01 9.77
N ARG A 432 -16.12 -9.87 9.67
CA ARG A 432 -14.96 -9.56 10.52
C ARG A 432 -15.34 -9.57 12.00
N CYS A 433 -16.44 -8.90 12.38
CA CYS A 433 -16.94 -8.87 13.75
C CYS A 433 -17.26 -10.27 14.28
N ARG A 434 -17.86 -11.15 13.46
CA ARG A 434 -18.12 -12.54 13.83
C ARG A 434 -16.84 -13.34 14.05
N ARG A 435 -15.80 -13.08 13.23
CA ARG A 435 -14.55 -13.85 13.26
C ARG A 435 -13.58 -13.42 14.37
N TYR A 436 -13.50 -12.12 14.66
CA TYR A 436 -12.50 -11.55 15.55
C TYR A 436 -13.08 -10.75 16.72
N GLY A 437 -14.41 -10.68 16.85
CA GLY A 437 -15.09 -9.81 17.80
C GLY A 437 -15.26 -8.39 17.27
N THR A 438 -16.03 -7.57 18.00
CA THR A 438 -16.18 -6.16 17.66
C THR A 438 -14.83 -5.44 17.77
N PRO A 439 -14.48 -4.59 16.79
CA PRO A 439 -13.24 -3.83 16.84
C PRO A 439 -13.19 -3.01 18.12
N ARG A 440 -12.16 -3.23 18.96
CA ARG A 440 -11.79 -2.20 19.94
C ARG A 440 -11.29 -0.99 19.14
N PRO A 441 -11.56 0.25 19.56
CA PRO A 441 -11.14 1.48 18.87
C PRO A 441 -9.60 1.71 18.85
N ALA A 442 -8.80 0.65 18.99
CA ALA A 442 -7.36 0.68 19.18
C ALA A 442 -6.57 0.77 17.86
N ILE A 443 -7.15 0.43 16.70
CA ILE A 443 -6.45 0.52 15.42
C ILE A 443 -6.74 1.88 14.78
N GLY A 444 -6.35 2.98 15.41
CA GLY A 444 -6.13 4.28 14.75
C GLY A 444 -7.25 4.88 13.86
N ILE A 445 -8.42 4.27 13.76
CA ILE A 445 -9.62 4.76 13.09
C ILE A 445 -10.22 5.74 14.09
N ARG A 446 -9.73 6.98 14.04
CA ARG A 446 -10.35 8.14 14.70
C ARG A 446 -10.75 9.13 13.64
#